data_AF-A0A7Y7HRM8-F1
#
_entry.id   AF-A0A7Y7HRM8-F1
#
_cell.length_a   1.000
_cell.length_b   1.000
_cell.length_c   1.000
_cell.angle_alpha   90.00
_cell.angle_beta   90.00
_cell.angle_gamma   90.00
#
_symmetry.space_group_name_H-M   'P 1'
#
loop_
_entity.id
_entity.type
_entity.pdbx_description
1 polymer ?
#
loop_
_entity_poly.entity_id
_entity_poly.type
_entity_poly.pdbx_seq_one_letter_code
_entity_poly.pdbx_strand_id
1 'polypeptide(L)'
;MEARVVKLEEFAAETRERLANIEARLEQTATKADLAALEIQMHKGFADMIKWVVGTAIVLGGTFLTVITFVLNNAVPKSPPPAAQPPVVIYTQQPPSR
;
A
#
# COMPACT_ATOMS: atom_id res chain seq x y z
N MET A 1 -20.26 5.09 -73.62
CA MET A 1 -20.32 4.08 -72.54
C MET A 1 -19.00 4.02 -71.78
N GLU A 2 -17.87 4.04 -72.47
CA GLU A 2 -16.51 3.99 -71.90
C GLU A 2 -16.17 5.11 -70.90
N ALA A 3 -16.58 6.36 -71.14
CA ALA A 3 -16.32 7.46 -70.20
C ALA A 3 -16.93 7.24 -68.80
N ARG A 4 -18.06 6.51 -68.71
CA ARG A 4 -18.65 6.15 -67.42
C ARG A 4 -17.87 5.03 -66.74
N VAL A 5 -17.27 4.12 -67.51
CA VAL A 5 -16.43 3.03 -67.00
C VAL A 5 -15.16 3.62 -66.41
N VAL A 6 -14.48 4.52 -67.13
CA VAL A 6 -13.26 5.20 -66.64
C VAL A 6 -13.52 5.94 -65.33
N LYS A 7 -14.65 6.65 -65.22
CA LYS A 7 -15.02 7.37 -64.00
C LYS A 7 -15.33 6.43 -62.83
N LEU A 8 -15.86 5.24 -63.10
CA LEU A 8 -16.09 4.22 -62.07
C LEU A 8 -14.77 3.57 -61.62
N GLU A 9 -13.83 3.36 -62.53
CA GLU A 9 -12.49 2.85 -62.20
C GLU A 9 -11.71 3.83 -61.33
N GLU A 10 -11.76 5.12 -61.65
CA GLU A 10 -11.16 6.18 -60.84
C GLU A 10 -11.79 6.25 -59.43
N PHE A 11 -13.13 6.24 -59.35
CA PHE A 11 -13.83 6.21 -58.07
C PHE A 11 -13.50 4.94 -57.25
N ALA A 12 -13.38 3.79 -57.90
CA ALA A 12 -13.03 2.54 -57.24
C ALA A 12 -11.58 2.58 -56.70
N ALA A 13 -10.65 3.22 -57.43
CA ALA A 13 -9.28 3.43 -56.98
C ALA A 13 -9.23 4.35 -55.75
N GLU A 14 -9.92 5.50 -55.80
CA GLU A 14 -10.00 6.45 -54.68
C GLU A 14 -10.64 5.81 -53.44
N THR A 15 -11.72 5.04 -53.63
CA THR A 15 -12.42 4.36 -52.54
C THR A 15 -11.52 3.31 -51.88
N ARG A 16 -10.75 2.55 -52.66
CA ARG A 16 -9.79 1.57 -52.15
C ARG A 16 -8.71 2.23 -51.30
N GLU A 17 -8.16 3.35 -51.76
CA GLU A 17 -7.14 4.10 -51.03
C GLU A 17 -7.67 4.61 -49.69
N ARG A 18 -8.89 5.15 -49.67
CA ARG A 18 -9.53 5.63 -48.44
C ARG A 18 -9.83 4.49 -47.47
N LEU A 19 -10.28 3.33 -47.96
CA LEU A 19 -10.49 2.13 -47.15
C LEU A 19 -9.18 1.64 -46.53
N ALA A 20 -8.10 1.56 -47.31
CA ALA A 20 -6.78 1.15 -46.81
C ALA A 20 -6.27 2.09 -45.71
N ASN A 21 -6.48 3.40 -45.86
CA ASN A 21 -6.11 4.38 -44.83
C ASN A 21 -6.97 4.24 -43.56
N ILE A 22 -8.27 3.97 -43.70
CA ILE A 22 -9.16 3.72 -42.56
C ILE A 22 -8.73 2.45 -41.83
N GLU A 23 -8.43 1.37 -42.55
CA GLU A 23 -7.99 0.08 -41.98
C GLU A 23 -6.67 0.23 -41.21
N ALA A 24 -5.68 0.93 -41.80
CA ALA A 24 -4.41 1.23 -41.13
C ALA A 24 -4.59 2.06 -39.84
N ARG A 25 -5.55 2.99 -39.81
CA ARG A 25 -5.86 3.77 -38.61
C ARG A 25 -6.67 2.96 -37.58
N LEU A 26 -7.47 2.00 -38.04
CA LEU A 26 -8.28 1.15 -37.16
C LEU A 26 -7.39 0.20 -36.34
N GLU A 27 -6.30 -0.31 -36.92
CA GLU A 27 -5.27 -1.08 -36.19
C GLU A 27 -4.62 -0.28 -35.06
N GLN A 28 -4.52 1.05 -35.19
CA GLN A 28 -3.96 1.94 -34.16
C GLN A 28 -4.97 2.31 -33.07
N THR A 29 -6.23 1.91 -33.21
CA THR A 29 -7.28 2.29 -32.27
C THR A 29 -7.34 1.27 -31.15
N ALA A 30 -7.17 1.72 -29.90
CA ALA A 30 -7.36 0.86 -28.74
C ALA A 30 -8.77 0.26 -28.76
N THR A 31 -8.84 -1.07 -28.76
CA THR A 31 -10.11 -1.78 -28.77
C THR A 31 -10.77 -1.68 -27.39
N LYS A 32 -12.08 -1.90 -27.32
CA LYS A 32 -12.79 -1.99 -26.03
C LYS A 32 -12.21 -3.07 -25.12
N ALA A 33 -11.60 -4.11 -25.70
CA ALA A 33 -10.92 -5.16 -24.96
C ALA A 33 -9.63 -4.65 -24.30
N ASP A 34 -8.87 -3.79 -24.97
CA ASP A 34 -7.66 -3.18 -24.41
C ASP A 34 -8.00 -2.27 -23.22
N LEU A 35 -9.10 -1.52 -23.31
CA LEU A 35 -9.59 -0.69 -22.21
C LEU A 35 -10.04 -1.53 -21.01
N ALA A 36 -10.75 -2.64 -21.25
CA ALA A 36 -11.16 -3.55 -20.17
C ALA A 36 -9.94 -4.25 -19.52
N ALA A 37 -8.94 -4.64 -20.32
CA ALA A 37 -7.71 -5.22 -19.81
C ALA A 37 -6.91 -4.20 -18.97
N LEU A 38 -6.85 -2.95 -19.41
CA LEU A 38 -6.22 -1.86 -18.68
C LEU A 38 -6.92 -1.60 -17.34
N GLU A 39 -8.25 -1.58 -17.31
CA GLU A 39 -9.03 -1.40 -16.08
C GLU A 39 -8.75 -2.51 -15.06
N ILE A 40 -8.73 -3.76 -15.51
CA ILE A 40 -8.39 -4.92 -14.66
C ILE A 40 -6.96 -4.80 -14.11
N GLN A 41 -5.99 -4.44 -14.96
CA GLN A 41 -4.60 -4.24 -14.53
C GLN A 41 -4.49 -3.10 -13.52
N MET A 42 -5.22 -2.00 -13.73
CA MET A 42 -5.19 -0.83 -12.86
C MET A 42 -5.78 -1.16 -11.48
N HIS A 43 -6.93 -1.84 -11.43
CA HIS A 43 -7.53 -2.31 -10.18
C HIS A 43 -6.60 -3.28 -9.42
N LYS A 44 -5.98 -4.22 -10.12
CA LYS A 44 -4.99 -5.12 -9.51
C LYS A 44 -3.78 -4.36 -8.96
N GLY A 45 -3.24 -3.42 -9.74
CA GLY A 45 -2.10 -2.59 -9.34
C GLY A 45 -2.38 -1.76 -8.09
N PHE A 46 -3.56 -1.13 -8.01
CA PHE A 46 -3.96 -0.41 -6.81
C PHE A 46 -4.15 -1.32 -5.61
N ALA A 47 -4.78 -2.49 -5.77
CA ALA A 47 -4.96 -3.44 -4.68
C ALA A 47 -3.61 -3.94 -4.14
N ASP A 48 -2.68 -4.29 -5.02
CA ASP A 48 -1.34 -4.72 -4.62
C ASP A 48 -0.56 -3.59 -3.93
N MET A 49 -0.65 -2.36 -4.45
CA MET A 49 -0.04 -1.18 -3.82
C MET A 49 -0.60 -0.95 -2.40
N ILE A 50 -1.92 -0.94 -2.25
CA ILE A 50 -2.59 -0.76 -0.94
C ILE A 50 -2.14 -1.85 0.04
N LYS A 51 -2.12 -3.12 -0.39
CA LYS A 51 -1.69 -4.25 0.44
C LYS A 51 -0.29 -4.02 1.01
N TRP A 52 0.67 -3.60 0.18
CA TRP A 52 2.05 -3.39 0.62
C TRP A 52 2.23 -2.10 1.42
N VAL A 53 1.52 -1.03 1.09
CA VAL A 53 1.55 0.23 1.87
C VAL A 53 0.98 0.02 3.26
N VAL A 54 -0.21 -0.59 3.36
CA VAL A 54 -0.84 -0.88 4.65
C VAL A 54 -0.01 -1.89 5.44
N GLY A 55 0.51 -2.93 4.78
CA GLY A 55 1.38 -3.92 5.42
C GLY A 55 2.64 -3.30 6.02
N THR A 56 3.35 -2.44 5.28
CA THR A 56 4.55 -1.77 5.78
C THR A 56 4.24 -0.75 6.86
N ALA A 57 3.14 0.00 6.75
CA ALA A 57 2.69 0.94 7.77
C ALA A 57 2.41 0.26 9.13
N ILE A 58 1.75 -0.90 9.12
CA ILE A 58 1.47 -1.67 10.34
C ILE A 58 2.79 -2.16 10.98
N VAL A 59 3.70 -2.70 10.19
CA VAL A 59 4.98 -3.21 10.69
C VAL A 59 5.84 -2.08 11.27
N LEU A 60 5.96 -0.96 10.55
CA LEU A 60 6.73 0.19 11.00
C LEU A 60 6.10 0.84 12.23
N GLY A 61 4.77 1.02 12.22
CA GLY A 61 4.03 1.56 13.36
C GLY A 61 4.17 0.70 14.60
N GLY A 62 4.01 -0.62 14.46
CA GLY A 62 4.22 -1.58 15.55
C GLY A 62 5.65 -1.53 16.08
N THR A 63 6.64 -1.55 15.19
CA THR A 63 8.06 -1.46 15.56
C THR A 63 8.35 -0.17 16.33
N PHE A 64 7.86 0.96 15.83
CA PHE A 64 8.04 2.27 16.48
C PHE A 64 7.47 2.29 17.90
N LEU A 65 6.23 1.78 18.07
CA LEU A 65 5.61 1.68 19.39
C LEU A 65 6.42 0.78 20.34
N THR A 66 6.87 -0.39 19.87
CA THR A 66 7.67 -1.31 20.70
C THR A 66 8.99 -0.67 21.17
N VAL A 67 9.66 0.08 20.29
CA VAL A 67 10.92 0.78 20.64
C VAL A 67 10.67 1.84 21.70
N ILE A 68 9.63 2.68 21.55
CA ILE A 68 9.29 3.71 22.55
C ILE A 68 8.99 3.07 23.90
N THR A 69 8.16 2.04 23.93
CA THR A 69 7.82 1.35 25.18
C THR A 69 9.05 0.76 25.84
N PHE A 70 9.94 0.13 25.07
CA PHE A 70 11.17 -0.43 25.61
C PHE A 70 12.09 0.65 26.19
N VAL A 71 12.28 1.77 25.47
CA VAL A 71 13.10 2.89 25.93
C VAL A 71 12.53 3.48 27.22
N LEU A 72 11.23 3.78 27.26
CA LEU A 72 10.58 4.35 28.44
C LEU A 72 10.63 3.42 29.66
N ASN A 73 10.44 2.10 29.45
CA ASN A 73 10.53 1.13 30.53
C ASN A 73 11.96 0.95 31.08
N ASN A 74 12.99 1.22 30.27
CA ASN A 74 14.39 1.12 30.68
C ASN A 74 15.02 2.48 31.09
N ALA A 75 14.35 3.61 30.84
CA ALA A 75 14.88 4.94 31.13
C ALA A 75 14.81 5.34 32.62
N VAL A 76 14.07 4.60 33.46
CA VAL A 76 14.01 4.86 34.91
C VAL A 76 15.10 4.04 35.61
N PRO A 77 16.03 4.67 36.37
CA PRO A 77 16.98 3.93 37.19
C PRO A 77 16.23 3.02 38.15
N LYS A 78 16.52 1.71 38.11
CA LYS A 78 15.96 0.75 39.08
C LYS A 78 16.32 1.26 40.47
N SER A 79 15.30 1.58 41.27
CA SER A 79 15.49 2.06 42.63
C SER A 79 16.40 1.07 43.37
N PRO A 80 17.40 1.54 44.15
CA PRO A 80 18.21 0.63 44.96
C PRO A 80 17.28 -0.22 45.82
N PRO A 81 17.60 -1.52 46.02
CA PRO A 81 16.78 -2.39 46.84
C PRO A 81 16.49 -1.71 48.18
N PRO A 82 15.26 -1.81 48.72
CA PRO A 82 14.91 -1.19 49.98
C PRO A 82 16.00 -1.51 50.99
N ALA A 83 16.62 -0.47 51.55
CA ALA A 83 17.63 -0.64 52.58
C ALA A 83 17.04 -1.57 53.64
N ALA A 84 17.75 -2.65 53.97
CA ALA A 84 17.33 -3.61 54.97
C ALA A 84 16.96 -2.82 56.24
N GLN A 85 15.65 -2.78 56.55
CA GLN A 85 15.21 -2.05 57.73
C GLN A 85 15.86 -2.73 58.93
N PRO A 86 16.56 -1.99 59.81
CA PRO A 86 17.14 -2.58 60.99
C PRO A 86 16.02 -3.22 61.83
N PRO A 87 16.27 -4.40 62.43
CA PRO A 87 15.24 -5.16 63.13
C PRO A 87 14.59 -4.31 64.23
N VAL A 88 13.25 -4.25 64.22
CA VAL A 88 12.46 -3.55 65.22
C VAL A 88 12.61 -4.28 66.55
N VAL A 89 13.40 -3.71 67.46
CA VAL A 89 13.57 -4.22 68.83
C VAL A 89 12.36 -3.75 69.66
N ILE A 90 11.41 -4.66 69.91
CA ILE A 90 10.30 -4.42 70.83
C ILE A 90 10.82 -4.64 72.25
N TYR A 91 11.04 -3.55 72.99
CA TYR A 91 11.28 -3.64 74.43
C TYR A 91 9.96 -4.00 75.12
N THR A 92 9.87 -5.22 75.63
CA THR A 92 8.77 -5.59 76.53
C THR A 92 8.93 -4.82 77.83
N GLN A 93 7.97 -3.97 78.13
CA GLN A 93 7.89 -3.24 79.40
C GLN A 93 7.87 -4.27 80.54
N GLN A 94 8.89 -4.28 81.40
CA GLN A 94 8.92 -5.20 82.54
C GLN A 94 7.75 -4.86 83.49
N PRO A 95 6.97 -5.87 83.93
CA PRO A 95 5.80 -5.63 84.76
C PRO A 95 6.22 -5.03 86.12
N PRO A 96 5.42 -4.10 86.68
CA PRO A 96 5.75 -3.40 87.90
C PRO A 96 5.91 -4.40 89.06
N SER A 97 7.08 -4.37 89.70
CA SER A 97 7.36 -5.08 90.94
C SER A 97 6.55 -4.46 92.07
N ARG A 98 5.75 -5.30 92.72
CA ARG A 98 4.89 -5.01 93.89
C ARG A 98 5.64 -4.34 95.04
#